data_AF-A0A485NFX7-F1
#
_entry.id   AF-A0A485NFX7-F1
#
_cell.length_a   1.000
_cell.length_b   1.000
_cell.length_c   1.000
_cell.angle_alpha   90.00
_cell.angle_beta   90.00
_cell.angle_gamma   90.00
#
_symmetry.space_group_name_H-M   'P 1'
#
loop_
_entity.id
_entity.type
_entity.pdbx_description
1 polymer ?
#
loop_
_entity_poly.entity_id
_entity_poly.type
_entity_poly.pdbx_seq_one_letter_code
_entity_poly.pdbx_strand_id
1 'polypeptide(L)' 'MTPEELQKWEDEEFNMGPLSVLTHSVKNAQVFINCCNKKPLGPGKAFDRHCTMVLENVRDVD' A
#
# COMPACT_ATOMS: atom_id res chain seq x y z
N MET A 1 -8.22 -5.93 23.06
CA MET A 1 -8.69 -4.77 22.29
C MET A 1 -10.05 -5.08 21.74
N THR A 2 -10.96 -4.11 21.82
CA THR A 2 -12.23 -4.17 21.11
C THR A 2 -11.98 -3.98 19.60
N PRO A 3 -12.92 -4.37 18.73
CA PRO A 3 -12.82 -4.14 17.28
C PRO A 3 -12.64 -2.65 16.91
N GLU A 4 -13.25 -1.76 17.69
CA GLU A 4 -13.19 -0.30 17.50
C GLU A 4 -11.78 0.25 17.80
N GLU A 5 -11.14 -0.27 18.87
CA GLU A 5 -9.77 0.10 19.21
C GLU A 5 -8.78 -0.35 18.14
N LEU A 6 -8.97 -1.56 17.60
CA LEU A 6 -8.17 -2.09 16.49
C LEU A 6 -8.29 -1.25 15.22
N GLN A 7 -9.51 -0.87 14.84
CA GLN A 7 -9.75 -0.02 13.68
C GLN A 7 -9.05 1.34 13.83
N LYS A 8 -9.16 1.94 15.02
CA LYS A 8 -8.53 3.22 15.31
C LYS A 8 -7.00 3.15 15.20
N TRP A 9 -6.41 2.07 15.72
CA TRP A 9 -4.96 1.86 15.60
C TRP A 9 -4.52 1.65 14.16
N GLU A 10 -5.29 0.90 13.36
CA GLU A 10 -5.02 0.75 11.94
C GLU A 10 -5.09 2.10 11.21
N ASP A 11 -6.13 2.89 11.47
CA ASP A 11 -6.26 4.23 10.88
C ASP A 11 -5.11 5.16 11.27
N GLU A 12 -4.63 5.10 12.53
CA GLU A 12 -3.47 5.86 12.99
C GLU A 12 -2.19 5.43 12.27
N GLU A 13 -1.94 4.12 12.12
CA GLU A 13 -0.79 3.59 11.38
C GLU A 13 -0.83 3.96 9.89
N PHE A 14 -2.02 3.92 9.27
CA PHE A 14 -2.20 4.30 7.87
C PHE A 14 -2.01 5.81 7.61
N ASN A 15 -2.24 6.67 8.60
CA ASN A 15 -2.16 8.12 8.42
C ASN A 15 -0.89 8.75 8.98
N MET A 16 -0.35 8.22 10.08
CA MET A 16 0.82 8.80 10.78
C MET A 16 2.02 7.87 10.84
N GLY A 17 1.84 6.58 10.51
CA GLY A 17 2.90 5.58 10.52
C GLY A 17 3.70 5.49 9.21
N PRO A 18 4.60 4.51 9.09
CA PRO A 18 5.37 4.26 7.87
C PRO A 18 4.47 3.91 6.65
N LEU A 19 3.27 3.37 6.91
CA LEU A 19 2.28 3.06 5.87
C LEU A 19 1.64 4.31 5.25
N SER A 20 1.76 5.48 5.89
CA SER A 20 1.27 6.75 5.33
C SER A 20 1.86 7.09 3.97
N VAL A 21 3.06 6.61 3.66
CA VAL A 21 3.66 6.77 2.32
C VAL A 21 2.84 6.02 1.27
N LEU A 22 2.34 4.82 1.60
CA LEU A 22 1.48 4.05 0.70
C LEU A 22 0.10 4.69 0.57
N THR A 23 -0.46 5.25 1.64
CA THR A 23 -1.72 6.03 1.61
C THR A 23 -1.67 7.17 0.61
N HIS A 24 -0.57 7.92 0.57
CA HIS A 24 -0.39 9.00 -0.41
C HIS A 24 -0.12 8.46 -1.82
N SER A 25 0.66 7.38 -1.91
CA SER A 25 1.08 6.81 -3.20
C SER A 25 -0.10 6.21 -3.97
N VAL A 26 -1.00 5.49 -3.30
CA VAL A 26 -2.20 4.91 -3.93
C VAL A 26 -3.12 5.99 -4.53
N LYS A 27 -3.15 7.20 -3.95
CA LYS A 27 -4.04 8.26 -4.45
C LYS A 27 -3.53 8.96 -5.72
N ASN A 28 -2.22 9.15 -5.84
CA ASN A 28 -1.68 10.09 -6.83
C ASN A 28 -0.40 9.65 -7.54
N ALA A 29 0.17 8.49 -7.19
CA ALA A 29 1.49 8.09 -7.68
C ALA A 29 1.51 6.70 -8.32
N GLN A 30 2.50 6.51 -9.19
CA GLN A 30 2.90 5.19 -9.66
C GLN A 30 3.87 4.60 -8.66
N VAL A 31 3.67 3.32 -8.30
CA VAL A 31 4.53 2.60 -7.37
C VAL A 31 5.34 1.54 -8.11
N PHE A 32 6.63 1.51 -7.83
CA PHE A 32 7.55 0.46 -8.23
C PHE A 32 7.78 -0.46 -7.03
N ILE A 33 7.41 -1.73 -7.16
CA ILE A 33 7.56 -2.70 -6.07
C ILE A 33 8.70 -3.63 -6.43
N ASN A 34 9.77 -3.60 -5.64
CA ASN A 34 10.86 -4.56 -5.79
C ASN A 34 10.51 -5.86 -5.05
N CYS A 35 9.83 -6.80 -5.72
CA CYS A 35 9.64 -8.15 -5.19
C CYS A 35 10.82 -9.05 -5.57
N CYS A 36 11.06 -10.11 -4.80
CA CYS A 36 12.20 -11.02 -5.04
C CYS A 36 12.23 -11.65 -6.44
N ASN A 37 11.07 -11.84 -7.07
CA ASN A 37 10.94 -12.54 -8.36
C ASN A 37 10.50 -11.66 -9.54
N LYS A 38 9.82 -10.54 -9.27
CA LYS A 38 9.24 -9.66 -10.28
C LYS A 38 9.28 -8.24 -9.77
N LYS A 39 9.41 -7.25 -10.66
CA LYS A 39 9.39 -5.84 -10.27
C LYS A 39 8.25 -5.10 -10.97
N PRO A 40 7.00 -5.26 -10.48
CA PRO A 40 5.87 -4.60 -11.08
C PRO A 40 5.93 -3.08 -10.86
N LEU A 41 5.55 -2.36 -11.90
CA LEU A 41 5.43 -0.91 -11.92
C LEU A 41 4.00 -0.55 -12.36
N GLY A 42 3.26 0.19 -11.53
CA GLY A 42 1.90 0.60 -11.85
C GLY A 42 1.27 1.50 -10.78
N PRO A 43 0.19 2.23 -11.11
CA PRO A 43 -0.60 2.93 -10.11
C PRO A 43 -1.24 1.96 -9.12
N GLY A 44 -1.24 2.33 -7.83
CA GLY A 44 -1.93 1.58 -6.79
C GLY A 44 -3.42 1.93 -6.71
N LYS A 45 -4.27 0.96 -6.40
CA LYS A 45 -5.71 1.14 -6.17
C LYS A 45 -6.09 1.01 -4.71
N ALA A 46 -5.49 0.03 -4.03
CA ALA A 46 -5.72 -0.26 -2.62
C ALA A 46 -4.48 -0.96 -2.05
N PHE A 47 -4.34 -0.89 -0.73
CA PHE A 47 -3.37 -1.67 0.02
C PHE A 47 -3.96 -2.04 1.39
N ASP A 48 -3.35 -3.02 2.07
CA ASP A 48 -3.73 -3.42 3.42
C ASP A 48 -2.56 -3.31 4.40
N ARG A 49 -2.82 -3.65 5.67
CA ARG A 49 -1.83 -3.61 6.76
C ARG A 49 -0.68 -4.61 6.58
N HIS A 50 -0.80 -5.61 5.69
CA HIS A 50 0.23 -6.59 5.39
C HIS A 50 1.06 -6.18 4.16
N CYS A 51 0.89 -4.95 3.67
CA CYS A 51 1.50 -4.44 2.45
C CYS A 51 1.08 -5.21 1.18
N THR A 52 -0.06 -5.92 1.23
CA THR A 52 -0.66 -6.47 0.02
C THR A 52 -1.24 -5.31 -0.78
N MET A 53 -0.85 -5.18 -2.04
CA MET A 53 -1.28 -4.08 -2.91
C MET A 53 -2.09 -4.59 -4.09
N VAL A 54 -3.15 -3.87 -4.42
CA VAL A 54 -3.90 -4.03 -5.68
C VAL A 54 -3.42 -2.94 -6.62
N LEU A 55 -2.84 -3.33 -7.76
CA LEU A 55 -2.34 -2.42 -8.78
C LEU A 55 -3.18 -2.52 -10.06
N GLU A 56 -3.28 -1.42 -10.80
CA GLU A 56 -3.93 -1.40 -12.13
C GLU A 56 -2.89 -1.10 -13.23
N ASN A 57 -3.14 -1.56 -14.46
CA ASN A 57 -2.29 -1.30 -15.63
C ASN A 57 -0.79 -1.60 -15.39
N VAL A 58 -0.51 -2.73 -14.72
CA VAL A 58 0.84 -3.11 -14.29
C VAL A 58 1.74 -3.44 -15.47
N ARG A 59 2.99 -2.97 -15.41
CA ARG A 59 4.09 -3.39 -16.28
C ARG A 59 5.15 -4.08 -15.44
N ASP A 60 5.57 -5.28 -15.84
CA ASP A 60 6.74 -5.93 -15.26
C ASP A 60 8.03 -5.28 -15.78
N VAL A 61 8.99 -5.01 -14.89
CA VAL A 61 10.31 -4.49 -15.22
C VAL A 61 11.35 -5.54 -14.81
N ASP A 62 12.17 -5.98 -15.75
CA ASP A 62 13.26 -6.95 -15.52
C ASP A 62 14.51 -6.27 -14.93
#